data_AF-A0A954KTX7-F1
#
_entry.id   AF-A0A954KTX7-F1
#
_cell.length_a   1.000
_cell.length_b   1.000
_cell.length_c   1.000
_cell.angle_alpha   90.00
_cell.angle_beta   90.00
_cell.angle_gamma   90.00
#
_symmetry.space_group_name_H-M   'P 1'
#
loop_
_entity.id
_entity.type
_entity.pdbx_description
1 polymer ?
#
loop_
_entity_poly.entity_id
_entity_poly.type
_entity_poly.pdbx_seq_one_letter_code
_entity_poly.pdbx_strand_id
1 'polypeptide(L)'
;MATKQLEKPSPQAHQPVLKINAYDRLSAWMIAVVIGLCGLTALAILYWWEVAPEKTDFLVPMEMVESPGGDEDGAPDETLKIESPEDPDPNATTSEEVIEPSQITETVEKVVQMSNQATDQAQNVTQATQATGIPGSIEGTGRRGLGNGPGQGGIPNEQRWFIQYGDKVSIEEYAKQLDFFGIEMGSLQDSGELVYMTNMSSSPKTRRSRSGKDETRLYMTWQGGTRREADEKLFGKANINARGGVLFHFYPKQTEQLLLQLEYNYAKRSAKEIRRTYFVVVKQGNGYSFVVTRQTYLK
;
A
#
# COMPACT_ATOMS: atom_id res chain seq x y z
N MET A 1 27.18 -15.08 110.60
CA MET A 1 28.03 -15.00 109.38
C MET A 1 27.12 -15.19 108.18
N ALA A 2 26.96 -14.18 107.34
CA ALA A 2 26.33 -14.30 106.03
C ALA A 2 27.07 -13.35 105.08
N THR A 3 27.87 -13.94 104.19
CA THR A 3 28.67 -13.30 103.14
C THR A 3 27.75 -12.71 102.08
N LYS A 4 27.77 -11.38 101.93
CA LYS A 4 27.09 -10.67 100.85
C LYS A 4 28.00 -10.66 99.62
N GLN A 5 27.65 -11.45 98.61
CA GLN A 5 28.28 -11.49 97.29
C GLN A 5 28.15 -10.12 96.60
N LEU A 6 29.23 -9.60 96.05
CA LEU A 6 29.26 -8.37 95.24
C LEU A 6 28.85 -8.73 93.80
N GLU A 7 27.65 -8.32 93.41
CA GLU A 7 27.16 -8.45 92.04
C GLU A 7 27.80 -7.38 91.14
N LYS A 8 28.46 -7.83 90.06
CA LYS A 8 29.18 -6.98 89.11
C LYS A 8 28.18 -6.47 88.05
N PRO A 9 28.08 -5.15 87.79
CA PRO A 9 27.09 -4.64 86.85
C PRO A 9 27.45 -5.00 85.40
N SER A 10 26.46 -5.52 84.65
CA SER A 10 26.56 -5.85 83.23
C SER A 10 26.72 -4.58 82.36
N PRO A 11 27.48 -4.64 81.24
CA PRO A 11 27.73 -3.47 80.40
C PRO A 11 26.46 -3.08 79.62
N GLN A 12 26.00 -1.84 79.82
CA GLN A 12 24.85 -1.29 79.11
C GLN A 12 25.19 -1.07 77.63
N ALA A 13 24.49 -1.79 76.75
CA ALA A 13 24.55 -1.57 75.30
C ALA A 13 24.04 -0.17 74.97
N HIS A 14 24.92 0.70 74.48
CA HIS A 14 24.55 2.03 74.04
C HIS A 14 23.69 1.92 72.77
N GLN A 15 22.43 2.32 72.86
CA GLN A 15 21.58 2.40 71.68
C GLN A 15 22.10 3.52 70.76
N PRO A 16 22.35 3.27 69.47
CA PRO A 16 22.82 4.29 68.56
C PRO A 16 21.70 5.32 68.32
N VAL A 17 21.80 6.47 68.98
CA VAL A 17 20.86 7.59 68.82
C VAL A 17 21.37 8.49 67.70
N LEU A 18 21.13 8.09 66.45
CA LEU A 18 21.32 8.96 65.29
C LEU A 18 20.27 10.07 65.33
N LYS A 19 20.65 11.22 65.90
CA LYS A 19 19.82 12.42 65.86
C LYS A 19 19.89 13.02 64.47
N ILE A 20 18.77 12.95 63.75
CA ILE A 20 18.59 13.52 62.42
C ILE A 20 18.76 15.04 62.54
N ASN A 21 19.74 15.60 61.82
CA ASN A 21 19.98 17.04 61.80
C ASN A 21 19.01 17.73 60.82
N ALA A 22 18.78 19.03 60.98
CA ALA A 22 17.93 19.81 60.07
C ALA A 22 18.41 19.73 58.60
N TYR A 23 19.72 19.62 58.41
CA TYR A 23 20.34 19.42 57.10
C TYR A 23 19.94 18.10 56.43
N ASP A 24 19.88 17.01 57.21
CA ASP A 24 19.53 15.68 56.71
C ASP A 24 18.07 15.67 56.21
N ARG A 25 17.17 16.32 56.96
CA ARG A 25 15.76 16.52 56.53
C ARG A 25 15.65 17.35 55.25
N LEU A 26 16.44 18.40 55.11
CA LEU A 26 16.43 19.24 53.92
C LEU A 26 16.96 18.49 52.69
N SER A 27 18.03 17.72 52.87
CA SER A 27 18.64 16.91 51.81
C SER A 27 17.70 15.79 51.35
N ALA A 28 17.05 15.09 52.30
CA ALA A 28 16.06 14.06 52.00
C ALA A 28 14.85 14.63 51.26
N TRP A 29 14.40 15.84 51.63
CA TRP A 29 13.31 16.52 50.94
C TRP A 29 13.70 16.89 49.50
N MET A 30 14.91 17.40 49.29
CA MET A 30 15.42 17.75 47.96
C MET A 30 15.52 16.52 47.04
N ILE A 31 16.04 15.41 47.58
CA ILE A 31 16.15 14.13 46.85
C ILE A 31 14.76 13.58 46.50
N ALA A 32 13.81 13.64 47.44
CA ALA A 32 12.44 13.19 47.20
C ALA A 32 11.77 13.99 46.07
N VAL A 33 11.98 15.31 46.02
CA VAL A 33 11.46 16.16 44.94
C VAL A 33 12.07 15.79 43.59
N VAL A 34 13.38 15.56 43.52
CA VAL A 34 14.05 15.18 42.27
C VAL A 34 13.56 13.81 41.77
N ILE A 35 13.47 12.81 42.65
CA ILE A 35 12.98 11.48 42.29
C ILE A 35 11.50 11.55 41.87
N GLY A 36 10.69 12.35 42.57
CA GLY A 36 9.30 12.59 42.20
C GLY A 36 9.16 13.20 40.81
N LEU A 37 10.00 14.18 40.46
CA LEU A 37 10.01 14.81 39.14
C LEU A 37 10.43 13.81 38.04
N CYS A 38 11.46 13.00 38.29
CA CYS A 38 11.89 11.95 37.38
C CYS A 38 10.80 10.87 37.17
N GLY A 39 10.08 10.49 38.23
CA GLY A 39 8.95 9.56 38.13
C GLY A 39 7.79 10.14 37.31
N LEU A 40 7.46 11.41 37.53
CA LEU A 40 6.38 12.10 36.81
C LEU A 40 6.69 12.24 35.31
N THR A 41 7.94 12.57 34.97
CA THR A 41 8.38 12.65 33.56
C THR A 41 8.37 11.28 32.89
N ALA A 42 8.79 10.22 33.58
CA ALA A 42 8.70 8.85 33.06
C ALA A 42 7.25 8.42 32.80
N LEU A 43 6.33 8.72 33.72
CA LEU A 43 4.89 8.45 33.52
C LEU A 43 4.31 9.24 32.35
N ALA A 44 4.71 10.51 32.18
CA ALA A 44 4.28 11.31 31.04
C ALA A 44 4.77 10.74 29.70
N ILE A 45 6.00 10.20 29.65
CA ILE A 45 6.53 9.53 28.45
C ILE A 45 5.75 8.24 28.15
N LEU A 46 5.48 7.42 29.17
CA LEU A 46 4.69 6.19 28.99
C LEU A 46 3.27 6.49 28.52
N TYR A 47 2.62 7.48 29.14
CA TYR A 47 1.31 7.97 28.69
C TYR A 47 1.37 8.48 27.26
N TRP A 48 2.41 9.22 26.89
CA TRP A 48 2.58 9.70 25.53
C TRP A 48 2.82 8.57 24.53
N TRP A 49 3.52 7.49 24.89
CA TRP A 49 3.65 6.32 24.01
C TRP A 49 2.33 5.57 23.81
N GLU A 50 1.48 5.51 24.82
CA GLU A 50 0.18 4.85 24.73
C GLU A 50 -0.86 5.69 23.99
N VAL A 51 -0.78 7.02 24.11
CA VAL A 51 -1.68 7.99 23.47
C VAL A 51 -1.10 8.57 22.18
N ALA A 52 0.13 8.21 21.81
CA ALA A 52 0.75 8.64 20.55
C ALA A 52 -0.22 8.27 19.43
N PRO A 53 -0.86 9.25 18.76
CA PRO A 53 -1.76 8.93 17.67
C PRO A 53 -0.94 8.14 16.65
N GLU A 54 -1.50 7.03 16.17
CA GLU A 54 -1.00 6.43 14.93
C GLU A 54 -0.79 7.59 13.97
N LYS A 55 0.39 7.68 13.35
CA LYS A 55 0.64 8.69 12.33
C LYS A 55 -0.43 8.48 11.27
N THR A 56 -1.53 9.22 11.40
CA THR A 56 -2.37 9.51 10.27
C THR A 56 -1.44 10.31 9.41
N ASP A 57 -0.91 9.65 8.38
CA ASP A 57 -0.26 10.36 7.29
C ASP A 57 -1.26 11.42 6.91
N PHE A 58 -0.96 12.66 7.33
CA PHE A 58 -1.79 13.79 7.02
C PHE A 58 -1.93 13.74 5.51
N LEU A 59 -3.17 13.55 5.05
CA LEU A 59 -3.61 13.95 3.74
C LEU A 59 -3.41 15.46 3.72
N VAL A 60 -2.15 15.92 3.59
CA VAL A 60 -1.90 17.16 2.88
C VAL A 60 -2.53 16.86 1.54
N PRO A 61 -3.64 17.53 1.18
CA PRO A 61 -4.13 17.45 -0.17
C PRO A 61 -3.02 18.11 -0.97
N MET A 62 -2.03 17.32 -1.39
CA MET A 62 -1.29 17.65 -2.58
C MET A 62 -2.35 17.47 -3.64
N GLU A 63 -3.13 18.54 -3.86
CA GLU A 63 -3.83 18.75 -5.10
C GLU A 63 -2.71 18.88 -6.14
N MET A 64 -2.08 17.75 -6.48
CA MET A 64 -1.31 17.61 -7.69
C MET A 64 -2.36 17.69 -8.78
N VAL A 65 -2.79 18.91 -9.11
CA VAL A 65 -3.52 19.23 -10.33
C VAL A 65 -2.53 19.07 -11.47
N GLU A 66 -2.04 17.85 -11.67
CA GLU A 66 -1.59 17.40 -12.96
C GLU A 66 -2.72 16.55 -13.48
N SER A 67 -3.81 17.22 -13.89
CA SER A 67 -4.89 16.57 -14.63
C SER A 67 -4.27 16.04 -15.92
N PRO A 68 -4.13 14.72 -16.06
CA PRO A 68 -3.60 14.11 -17.25
C PRO A 68 -4.75 14.13 -18.25
N GLY A 69 -4.85 15.23 -18.98
CA GLY A 69 -5.95 15.51 -19.88
C GLY A 69 -6.19 14.39 -20.88
N GLY A 70 -7.47 14.09 -21.06
CA GLY A 70 -8.01 13.26 -22.13
C GLY A 70 -9.10 14.02 -22.87
N ASP A 71 -9.59 13.41 -23.94
CA ASP A 71 -10.71 13.95 -24.71
C ASP A 71 -11.99 13.20 -24.31
N GLU A 72 -13.11 13.93 -24.14
CA GLU A 72 -14.42 13.34 -23.78
C GLU A 72 -14.94 12.38 -24.88
N ASP A 73 -14.45 12.54 -26.11
CA ASP A 73 -14.72 11.70 -27.28
C ASP A 73 -13.63 10.63 -27.54
N GLY A 74 -12.63 10.52 -26.66
CA GLY A 74 -11.55 9.54 -26.77
C GLY A 74 -12.07 8.12 -26.54
N ALA A 75 -11.57 7.14 -27.26
CA ALA A 75 -11.92 5.74 -27.03
C ALA A 75 -10.98 5.10 -25.99
N PRO A 76 -11.44 4.11 -25.19
CA PRO A 76 -10.62 3.50 -24.14
C PRO A 76 -9.43 2.68 -24.68
N ASP A 77 -9.43 2.33 -25.95
CA ASP A 77 -8.36 1.67 -26.70
C ASP A 77 -7.39 2.68 -27.36
N GLU A 78 -7.68 3.98 -27.31
CA GLU A 78 -6.77 5.00 -27.81
C GLU A 78 -5.65 5.26 -26.80
N THR A 79 -4.41 5.20 -27.29
CA THR A 79 -3.20 5.38 -26.50
C THR A 79 -2.28 6.38 -27.17
N LEU A 80 -1.51 7.10 -26.36
CA LEU A 80 -0.48 8.02 -26.87
C LEU A 80 0.54 7.23 -27.70
N LYS A 81 1.05 7.86 -28.78
CA LYS A 81 2.17 7.32 -29.56
C LYS A 81 3.41 7.26 -28.66
N ILE A 82 3.65 6.10 -28.08
CA ILE A 82 4.89 5.77 -27.39
C ILE A 82 5.58 4.75 -28.29
N GLU A 83 6.64 5.18 -28.97
CA GLU A 83 7.43 4.29 -29.80
C GLU A 83 8.15 3.29 -28.87
N SER A 84 7.78 2.00 -28.98
CA SER A 84 8.67 0.94 -28.49
C SER A 84 9.80 0.81 -29.51
N PRO A 85 11.07 0.67 -29.09
CA PRO A 85 12.18 0.45 -30.03
C PRO A 85 12.05 -0.82 -30.89
N GLU A 86 11.12 -1.71 -30.55
CA GLU A 86 10.87 -2.99 -31.19
C GLU A 86 9.53 -3.01 -31.94
N ASP A 87 9.53 -3.55 -33.16
CA ASP A 87 8.33 -3.68 -34.00
C ASP A 87 7.26 -4.59 -33.34
N PRO A 88 5.96 -4.29 -33.48
CA PRO A 88 4.89 -5.10 -32.92
C PRO A 88 4.85 -6.52 -33.53
N ASP A 89 5.22 -7.52 -32.73
CA ASP A 89 5.08 -8.94 -33.09
C ASP A 89 3.68 -9.46 -32.69
N PRO A 90 2.85 -9.90 -33.65
CA PRO A 90 1.50 -10.41 -33.37
C PRO A 90 1.47 -11.72 -32.56
N ASN A 91 2.62 -12.36 -32.31
CA ASN A 91 2.75 -13.59 -31.52
C ASN A 91 3.41 -13.37 -30.14
N ALA A 92 3.30 -12.17 -29.57
CA ALA A 92 3.78 -11.92 -28.21
C ALA A 92 3.15 -12.88 -27.18
N THR A 93 3.97 -13.68 -26.50
CA THR A 93 3.56 -14.66 -25.49
C THR A 93 4.17 -14.32 -24.14
N THR A 94 3.36 -14.30 -23.08
CA THR A 94 3.85 -14.32 -21.70
C THR A 94 4.22 -15.76 -21.39
N SER A 95 5.50 -16.10 -21.48
CA SER A 95 5.98 -17.42 -21.10
C SER A 95 5.85 -17.64 -19.58
N GLU A 96 4.71 -18.16 -19.14
CA GLU A 96 4.61 -18.94 -17.89
C GLU A 96 5.14 -20.35 -18.18
N GLU A 97 6.45 -20.53 -18.18
CA GLU A 97 7.02 -21.87 -18.06
C GLU A 97 6.92 -22.33 -16.60
N VAL A 98 6.17 -23.40 -16.38
CA VAL A 98 6.23 -24.19 -15.14
C VAL A 98 7.65 -24.76 -15.06
N ILE A 99 8.50 -24.14 -14.25
CA ILE A 99 9.89 -24.58 -14.06
C ILE A 99 9.88 -25.93 -13.34
N GLU A 100 10.23 -27.00 -14.06
CA GLU A 100 10.46 -28.34 -13.50
C GLU A 100 11.65 -28.29 -12.51
N PRO A 101 11.53 -28.91 -11.31
CA PRO A 101 12.49 -28.74 -10.21
C PRO A 101 13.91 -29.27 -10.49
N SER A 102 14.09 -30.08 -11.54
CA SER A 102 15.40 -30.61 -11.96
C SER A 102 16.31 -29.52 -12.55
N GLN A 103 15.75 -28.50 -13.21
CA GLN A 103 16.54 -27.42 -13.81
C GLN A 103 17.05 -26.41 -12.78
N ILE A 104 16.37 -26.31 -11.62
CA ILE A 104 16.80 -25.46 -10.50
C ILE A 104 18.07 -26.03 -9.87
N THR A 105 18.25 -27.35 -9.86
CA THR A 105 19.43 -27.98 -9.24
C THR A 105 20.69 -27.77 -10.09
N GLU A 106 20.55 -27.89 -11.41
CA GLU A 106 21.65 -27.71 -12.36
C GLU A 106 22.11 -26.23 -12.44
N THR A 107 21.18 -25.28 -12.31
CA THR A 107 21.51 -23.85 -12.25
C THR A 107 22.23 -23.47 -10.96
N VAL A 108 21.85 -24.05 -9.81
CA VAL A 108 22.55 -23.82 -8.53
C VAL A 108 23.98 -24.37 -8.55
N GLU A 109 24.19 -25.56 -9.12
CA GLU A 109 25.53 -26.16 -9.22
C GLU A 109 26.47 -25.35 -10.12
N LYS A 110 25.92 -24.76 -11.19
CA LYS A 110 26.64 -23.86 -12.11
C LYS A 110 27.03 -22.54 -11.46
N VAL A 111 26.18 -21.99 -10.59
CA VAL A 111 26.48 -20.76 -9.81
C VAL A 111 27.59 -21.03 -8.77
N VAL A 112 27.64 -22.22 -8.18
CA VAL A 112 28.71 -22.61 -7.25
C VAL A 112 30.06 -22.76 -7.96
N GLN A 113 30.08 -23.32 -9.18
CA GLN A 113 31.30 -23.36 -10.00
C GLN A 113 31.76 -21.97 -10.46
N MET A 114 30.83 -21.07 -10.82
CA MET A 114 31.17 -19.69 -11.21
C MET A 114 31.73 -18.87 -10.04
N SER A 115 31.31 -19.12 -8.80
CA SER A 115 31.84 -18.44 -7.62
C SER A 115 33.35 -18.66 -7.43
N ASN A 116 33.87 -19.81 -7.85
CA ASN A 116 35.29 -20.15 -7.72
C ASN A 116 36.17 -19.64 -8.88
N GLN A 117 35.61 -19.03 -9.93
CA GLN A 117 36.35 -18.49 -11.09
C GLN A 117 36.08 -17.00 -11.39
N ALA A 118 35.32 -16.29 -10.54
CA ALA A 118 34.87 -14.93 -10.83
C ALA A 118 35.78 -13.83 -10.26
N THR A 119 36.98 -13.65 -10.82
CA THR A 119 37.61 -12.32 -10.84
C THR A 119 37.69 -11.73 -12.25
N ASP A 120 37.65 -12.55 -13.32
CA ASP A 120 37.85 -12.05 -14.70
C ASP A 120 36.66 -12.24 -15.67
N GLN A 121 35.46 -12.59 -15.21
CA GLN A 121 34.30 -12.81 -16.11
C GLN A 121 33.01 -12.03 -15.75
N ALA A 122 33.13 -10.89 -15.08
CA ALA A 122 31.96 -10.02 -14.80
C ALA A 122 31.35 -9.35 -16.04
N GLN A 123 31.98 -9.42 -17.22
CA GLN A 123 31.45 -8.82 -18.46
C GLN A 123 30.65 -9.80 -19.35
N ASN A 124 30.72 -11.11 -19.12
CA ASN A 124 30.01 -12.09 -19.96
C ASN A 124 28.66 -12.58 -19.38
N VAL A 125 28.30 -12.18 -18.15
CA VAL A 125 27.05 -12.64 -17.51
C VAL A 125 25.82 -11.84 -17.95
N THR A 126 25.98 -10.70 -18.63
CA THR A 126 24.84 -9.89 -19.12
C THR A 126 24.15 -10.49 -20.36
N GLN A 127 24.72 -11.52 -21.00
CA GLN A 127 24.15 -12.13 -22.21
C GLN A 127 23.37 -13.44 -21.97
N ALA A 128 23.30 -13.96 -20.74
CA ALA A 128 22.75 -15.29 -20.46
C ALA A 128 21.38 -15.31 -19.76
N THR A 129 20.64 -14.19 -19.74
CA THR A 129 19.21 -14.20 -19.43
C THR A 129 18.46 -13.60 -20.61
N GLN A 130 18.53 -14.28 -21.76
CA GLN A 130 17.55 -14.06 -22.83
C GLN A 130 16.21 -14.52 -22.27
N ALA A 131 15.32 -13.57 -21.99
CA ALA A 131 13.91 -13.87 -21.83
C ALA A 131 13.45 -14.54 -23.14
N THR A 132 13.11 -15.82 -23.08
CA THR A 132 12.70 -16.63 -24.24
C THR A 132 11.28 -16.32 -24.71
N GLY A 133 10.60 -15.35 -24.08
CA GLY A 133 9.31 -14.83 -24.50
C GLY A 133 9.46 -13.70 -25.52
N ILE A 134 8.64 -13.72 -26.56
CA ILE A 134 8.55 -12.64 -27.55
C ILE A 134 8.00 -11.38 -26.85
N PRO A 135 8.78 -10.28 -26.75
CA PRO A 135 8.32 -9.05 -26.10
C PRO A 135 7.16 -8.44 -26.90
N GLY A 136 6.03 -8.19 -26.23
CA GLY A 136 4.90 -7.50 -26.85
C GLY A 136 5.17 -6.00 -27.02
N SER A 137 5.08 -5.53 -28.27
CA SER A 137 5.08 -4.10 -28.60
C SER A 137 3.67 -3.71 -29.06
N ILE A 138 3.16 -2.59 -28.53
CA ILE A 138 1.84 -2.03 -28.89
C ILE A 138 2.10 -0.69 -29.56
N GLU A 139 1.62 -0.55 -30.79
CA GLU A 139 1.66 0.71 -31.53
C GLU A 139 0.51 1.62 -31.05
N GLY A 140 0.85 2.79 -30.52
CA GLY A 140 -0.13 3.74 -30.00
C GLY A 140 -0.85 4.49 -31.11
N THR A 141 -2.17 4.67 -30.98
CA THR A 141 -3.00 5.34 -31.99
C THR A 141 -2.70 6.85 -32.12
N GLY A 142 -2.03 7.44 -31.13
CA GLY A 142 -1.61 8.85 -31.13
C GLY A 142 -2.73 9.82 -30.77
N ARG A 143 -3.88 9.30 -30.36
CA ARG A 143 -5.02 10.08 -29.86
C ARG A 143 -5.06 9.98 -28.35
N ARG A 144 -5.62 11.01 -27.70
CA ARG A 144 -5.76 11.00 -26.24
C ARG A 144 -6.87 10.02 -25.89
N GLY A 145 -6.58 9.08 -25.00
CA GLY A 145 -7.61 8.17 -24.50
C GLY A 145 -8.73 8.93 -23.79
N LEU A 146 -9.84 8.24 -23.55
CA LEU A 146 -11.00 8.77 -22.82
C LEU A 146 -10.55 9.40 -21.49
N GLY A 147 -10.86 10.68 -21.28
CA GLY A 147 -10.51 11.43 -20.08
C GLY A 147 -11.06 12.86 -20.12
N ASN A 148 -10.84 13.66 -19.07
CA ASN A 148 -11.39 15.02 -18.99
C ASN A 148 -10.30 16.07 -18.75
N GLY A 149 -10.29 17.11 -19.59
CA GLY A 149 -9.61 18.37 -19.34
C GLY A 149 -8.34 18.63 -20.18
N PRO A 150 -7.92 19.90 -20.31
CA PRO A 150 -6.70 20.28 -21.03
C PRO A 150 -5.46 19.92 -20.21
N GLY A 151 -4.95 18.70 -20.38
CA GLY A 151 -3.79 18.20 -19.66
C GLY A 151 -2.46 18.73 -20.17
N GLN A 152 -1.50 18.89 -19.25
CA GLN A 152 -0.10 19.24 -19.54
C GLN A 152 0.75 18.07 -20.09
N GLY A 153 0.11 17.02 -20.62
CA GLY A 153 0.79 15.79 -21.03
C GLY A 153 1.14 14.88 -19.85
N GLY A 154 1.29 13.59 -20.14
CA GLY A 154 1.46 12.51 -19.16
C GLY A 154 0.45 11.39 -19.37
N ILE A 155 0.73 10.20 -18.82
CA ILE A 155 -0.22 9.08 -18.84
C ILE A 155 -1.25 9.29 -17.73
N PRO A 156 -2.56 9.18 -17.98
CA PRO A 156 -3.58 9.30 -16.95
C PRO A 156 -3.44 8.35 -15.77
N ASN A 157 -3.93 8.76 -14.59
CA ASN A 157 -3.82 7.96 -13.37
C ASN A 157 -4.48 6.58 -13.57
N GLU A 158 -5.65 6.57 -14.18
CA GLU A 158 -6.42 5.39 -14.55
C GLU A 158 -5.70 4.44 -15.53
N GLN A 159 -4.80 4.97 -16.37
CA GLN A 159 -4.00 4.19 -17.31
C GLN A 159 -2.64 3.78 -16.72
N ARG A 160 -2.12 4.55 -15.78
CA ARG A 160 -0.81 4.35 -15.14
C ARG A 160 -0.89 3.39 -13.97
N TRP A 161 -2.00 3.40 -13.23
CA TRP A 161 -2.13 2.62 -12.01
C TRP A 161 -2.65 1.22 -12.30
N PHE A 162 -2.07 0.25 -11.58
CA PHE A 162 -2.53 -1.12 -11.56
C PHE A 162 -2.71 -1.55 -10.12
N ILE A 163 -3.93 -1.89 -9.74
CA ILE A 163 -4.26 -2.26 -8.35
C ILE A 163 -4.52 -3.76 -8.28
N GLN A 164 -3.63 -4.46 -7.60
CA GLN A 164 -3.75 -5.88 -7.33
C GLN A 164 -4.37 -6.09 -5.95
N TYR A 165 -5.57 -6.66 -5.96
CA TYR A 165 -6.22 -7.18 -4.77
C TYR A 165 -5.80 -8.64 -4.62
N GLY A 166 -5.33 -9.06 -3.45
CA GLY A 166 -4.69 -10.38 -3.27
C GLY A 166 -5.41 -11.54 -3.95
N ASP A 167 -4.66 -12.37 -4.68
CA ASP A 167 -5.19 -13.41 -5.58
C ASP A 167 -5.82 -14.61 -4.86
N LYS A 168 -5.51 -14.80 -3.57
CA LYS A 168 -6.03 -15.91 -2.73
C LYS A 168 -7.10 -15.45 -1.74
N VAL A 169 -7.72 -14.30 -1.99
CA VAL A 169 -8.67 -13.68 -1.08
C VAL A 169 -10.09 -14.15 -1.42
N SER A 170 -10.89 -14.54 -0.42
CA SER A 170 -12.29 -14.88 -0.63
C SER A 170 -13.07 -13.68 -1.16
N ILE A 171 -14.20 -13.93 -1.84
CA ILE A 171 -15.06 -12.87 -2.40
C ILE A 171 -15.52 -11.90 -1.30
N GLU A 172 -15.78 -12.43 -0.10
CA GLU A 172 -16.20 -11.66 1.07
C GLU A 172 -15.09 -10.73 1.56
N GLU A 173 -13.86 -11.21 1.61
CA GLU A 173 -12.72 -10.40 2.07
C GLU A 173 -12.34 -9.36 1.01
N TYR A 174 -12.50 -9.68 -0.27
CA TYR A 174 -12.38 -8.70 -1.35
C TYR A 174 -13.44 -7.59 -1.26
N ALA A 175 -14.70 -7.94 -0.99
CA ALA A 175 -15.76 -6.95 -0.77
C ALA A 175 -15.44 -6.02 0.41
N LYS A 176 -14.87 -6.56 1.51
CA LYS A 176 -14.43 -5.73 2.65
C LYS A 176 -13.29 -4.79 2.28
N GLN A 177 -12.36 -5.22 1.42
CA GLN A 177 -11.30 -4.34 0.93
C GLN A 177 -11.89 -3.15 0.16
N LEU A 178 -12.82 -3.42 -0.77
CA LEU A 178 -13.48 -2.36 -1.54
C LEU A 178 -14.25 -1.39 -0.62
N ASP A 179 -15.05 -1.93 0.31
CA ASP A 179 -15.83 -1.13 1.25
C ASP A 179 -14.94 -0.31 2.21
N PHE A 180 -13.81 -0.87 2.66
CA PHE A 180 -12.86 -0.18 3.54
C PHE A 180 -12.28 1.08 2.89
N PHE A 181 -11.97 1.02 1.59
CA PHE A 181 -11.47 2.16 0.82
C PHE A 181 -12.60 3.04 0.24
N GLY A 182 -13.86 2.72 0.53
CA GLY A 182 -15.03 3.42 0.01
C GLY A 182 -15.16 3.36 -1.51
N ILE A 183 -14.60 2.33 -2.15
CA ILE A 183 -14.65 2.16 -3.59
C ILE A 183 -16.06 1.72 -3.97
N GLU A 184 -16.67 2.42 -4.91
CA GLU A 184 -17.98 2.02 -5.44
C GLU A 184 -17.80 1.22 -6.72
N MET A 185 -18.60 0.16 -6.90
CA MET A 185 -18.62 -0.58 -8.14
C MET A 185 -19.68 -0.03 -9.08
N GLY A 186 -19.36 0.05 -10.37
CA GLY A 186 -20.27 0.45 -11.44
C GLY A 186 -20.45 -0.67 -12.46
N SER A 187 -21.68 -0.84 -12.96
CA SER A 187 -21.95 -1.67 -14.13
C SER A 187 -22.77 -0.86 -15.12
N LEU A 188 -22.23 -0.69 -16.33
CA LEU A 188 -23.00 -0.15 -17.45
C LEU A 188 -23.84 -1.27 -18.05
N GLN A 189 -25.15 -1.09 -17.98
CA GLN A 189 -26.15 -2.03 -18.49
C GLN A 189 -26.40 -1.78 -19.98
N ASP A 190 -26.86 -2.80 -20.70
CA ASP A 190 -27.22 -2.70 -22.13
C ASP A 190 -28.30 -1.64 -22.40
N SER A 191 -29.10 -1.30 -21.40
CA SER A 191 -30.09 -0.22 -21.44
C SER A 191 -29.47 1.19 -21.45
N GLY A 192 -28.14 1.31 -21.33
CA GLY A 192 -27.43 2.58 -21.16
C GLY A 192 -27.52 3.14 -19.74
N GLU A 193 -28.07 2.39 -18.78
CA GLU A 193 -28.14 2.78 -17.37
C GLU A 193 -26.87 2.36 -16.63
N LEU A 194 -26.27 3.29 -15.88
CA LEU A 194 -25.13 3.01 -15.01
C LEU A 194 -25.64 2.70 -13.60
N VAL A 195 -25.34 1.50 -13.13
CA VAL A 195 -25.73 1.02 -11.80
C VAL A 195 -24.51 1.06 -10.89
N TYR A 196 -24.60 1.86 -9.84
CA TYR A 196 -23.61 1.96 -8.77
C TYR A 196 -23.98 1.02 -7.63
N MET A 197 -22.98 0.44 -6.99
CA MET A 197 -23.11 -0.46 -5.86
C MET A 197 -22.10 -0.12 -4.77
N THR A 198 -22.57 -0.05 -3.53
CA THR A 198 -21.76 0.21 -2.33
C THR A 198 -22.11 -0.78 -1.22
N ASN A 199 -21.30 -0.86 -0.16
CA ASN A 199 -21.50 -1.74 1.00
C ASN A 199 -21.58 -3.23 0.60
N MET A 200 -20.68 -3.67 -0.27
CA MET A 200 -20.68 -4.99 -0.90
C MET A 200 -20.39 -6.13 0.09
N SER A 201 -19.72 -5.84 1.21
CA SER A 201 -19.35 -6.81 2.22
C SER A 201 -20.50 -7.14 3.18
N SER A 202 -21.54 -6.31 3.21
CA SER A 202 -22.66 -6.42 4.15
C SER A 202 -24.00 -6.44 3.42
N SER A 203 -24.67 -5.29 3.35
CA SER A 203 -25.91 -5.10 2.60
C SER A 203 -25.68 -4.19 1.39
N PRO A 204 -25.53 -4.77 0.18
CA PRO A 204 -25.28 -4.00 -1.02
C PRO A 204 -26.38 -2.96 -1.24
N LYS A 205 -25.99 -1.69 -1.36
CA LYS A 205 -26.87 -0.58 -1.73
C LYS A 205 -26.63 -0.24 -3.18
N THR A 206 -27.70 -0.13 -3.96
CA THR A 206 -27.62 0.10 -5.40
C THR A 206 -28.26 1.43 -5.76
N ARG A 207 -27.59 2.25 -6.56
CA ARG A 207 -28.12 3.49 -7.13
C ARG A 207 -28.03 3.41 -8.64
N ARG A 208 -29.04 3.92 -9.34
CA ARG A 208 -29.04 3.92 -10.80
C ARG A 208 -28.96 5.35 -11.33
N SER A 209 -28.21 5.54 -12.40
CA SER A 209 -28.15 6.81 -13.13
C SER A 209 -28.30 6.56 -14.62
N ARG A 210 -29.06 7.43 -15.29
CA ARG A 210 -29.24 7.42 -16.75
C ARG A 210 -28.21 8.28 -17.49
N SER A 211 -27.30 8.90 -16.75
CA SER A 211 -26.24 9.74 -17.29
C SER A 211 -24.97 9.55 -16.47
N GLY A 212 -23.85 9.36 -17.16
CA GLY A 212 -22.50 9.41 -16.57
C GLY A 212 -21.91 10.82 -16.56
N LYS A 213 -22.59 11.83 -17.11
CA LYS A 213 -22.03 13.20 -17.28
C LYS A 213 -21.68 13.90 -15.97
N ASP A 214 -22.35 13.53 -14.88
CA ASP A 214 -22.11 14.10 -13.55
C ASP A 214 -21.02 13.34 -12.78
N GLU A 215 -20.49 12.25 -13.33
CA GLU A 215 -19.48 11.42 -12.69
C GLU A 215 -18.09 11.96 -13.00
N THR A 216 -17.50 12.64 -12.01
CA THR A 216 -16.19 13.31 -12.10
C THR A 216 -15.10 12.59 -11.32
N ARG A 217 -15.43 11.46 -10.68
CA ARG A 217 -14.47 10.67 -9.91
C ARG A 217 -13.56 9.87 -10.83
N LEU A 218 -12.36 9.57 -10.33
CA LEU A 218 -11.47 8.61 -10.96
C LEU A 218 -12.19 7.26 -11.05
N TYR A 219 -12.25 6.72 -12.26
CA TYR A 219 -12.75 5.37 -12.48
C TYR A 219 -11.69 4.51 -13.15
N MET A 220 -11.72 3.22 -12.83
CA MET A 220 -10.86 2.22 -13.47
C MET A 220 -11.73 1.08 -13.98
N THR A 221 -11.34 0.54 -15.13
CA THR A 221 -11.95 -0.66 -15.71
C THR A 221 -10.96 -1.80 -15.69
N TRP A 222 -11.46 -3.03 -15.70
CA TRP A 222 -10.61 -4.20 -15.81
C TRP A 222 -10.04 -4.32 -17.22
N GLN A 223 -8.71 -4.34 -17.32
CA GLN A 223 -8.01 -4.61 -18.59
C GLN A 223 -7.85 -6.12 -18.88
N GLY A 224 -8.33 -6.99 -18.00
CA GLY A 224 -8.28 -8.44 -18.16
C GLY A 224 -8.18 -9.20 -16.83
N GLY A 225 -8.12 -10.54 -16.92
CA GLY A 225 -7.89 -11.42 -15.77
C GLY A 225 -9.15 -11.99 -15.10
N THR A 226 -8.93 -12.85 -14.11
CA THR A 226 -9.97 -13.59 -13.37
C THR A 226 -10.78 -12.73 -12.40
N ARG A 227 -10.31 -11.51 -12.09
CA ARG A 227 -10.92 -10.67 -11.06
C ARG A 227 -12.23 -10.01 -11.51
N ARG A 228 -12.44 -9.86 -12.82
CA ARG A 228 -13.75 -9.52 -13.39
C ARG A 228 -14.84 -10.47 -12.89
N GLU A 229 -14.54 -11.77 -12.76
CA GLU A 229 -15.52 -12.74 -12.27
C GLU A 229 -15.90 -12.52 -10.81
N ALA A 230 -14.98 -12.00 -9.98
CA ALA A 230 -15.27 -11.67 -8.60
C ALA A 230 -16.26 -10.51 -8.53
N ASP A 231 -16.07 -9.49 -9.36
CA ASP A 231 -16.98 -8.35 -9.47
C ASP A 231 -18.36 -8.76 -9.99
N GLU A 232 -18.42 -9.62 -11.01
CA GLU A 232 -19.68 -10.18 -11.52
C GLU A 232 -20.42 -10.97 -10.42
N LYS A 233 -19.70 -11.72 -9.58
CA LYS A 233 -20.29 -12.42 -8.42
C LYS A 233 -20.79 -11.44 -7.36
N LEU A 234 -20.11 -10.32 -7.13
CA LEU A 234 -20.57 -9.29 -6.19
C LEU A 234 -21.85 -8.61 -6.68
N PHE A 235 -21.96 -8.27 -7.96
CA PHE A 235 -23.20 -7.76 -8.55
C PHE A 235 -24.33 -8.80 -8.50
N GLY A 236 -24.00 -10.08 -8.69
CA GLY A 236 -24.93 -11.19 -8.53
C GLY A 236 -25.57 -11.25 -7.13
N LYS A 237 -24.81 -10.95 -6.07
CA LYS A 237 -25.35 -10.86 -4.69
C LYS A 237 -26.39 -9.75 -4.53
N ALA A 238 -26.32 -8.71 -5.35
CA ALA A 238 -27.28 -7.61 -5.38
C ALA A 238 -28.43 -7.82 -6.39
N ASN A 239 -28.58 -9.03 -6.96
CA ASN A 239 -29.53 -9.35 -8.04
C ASN A 239 -29.37 -8.46 -9.29
N ILE A 240 -28.15 -8.00 -9.57
CA ILE A 240 -27.81 -7.25 -10.79
C ILE A 240 -27.05 -8.17 -11.73
N ASN A 241 -27.52 -8.28 -12.97
CA ASN A 241 -26.76 -8.96 -14.01
C ASN A 241 -25.70 -8.00 -14.57
N ALA A 242 -24.43 -8.25 -14.24
CA ALA A 242 -23.31 -7.49 -14.75
C ALA A 242 -22.53 -8.22 -15.85
N ARG A 243 -23.01 -9.39 -16.29
CA ARG A 243 -22.33 -10.25 -17.25
C ARG A 243 -22.32 -9.59 -18.63
N GLY A 244 -21.14 -9.50 -19.24
CA GLY A 244 -20.96 -8.89 -20.56
C GLY A 244 -20.91 -7.36 -20.58
N GLY A 245 -21.33 -6.69 -19.50
CA GLY A 245 -21.23 -5.23 -19.36
C GLY A 245 -19.81 -4.75 -19.07
N VAL A 246 -19.60 -3.43 -19.16
CA VAL A 246 -18.37 -2.78 -18.69
C VAL A 246 -18.50 -2.55 -17.19
N LEU A 247 -17.50 -3.02 -16.45
CA LEU A 247 -17.42 -2.89 -15.00
C LEU A 247 -16.43 -1.79 -14.63
N PHE A 248 -16.84 -0.96 -13.68
CA PHE A 248 -16.10 0.20 -13.22
C PHE A 248 -15.83 0.10 -11.72
N HIS A 249 -14.68 0.59 -11.30
CA HIS A 249 -14.38 0.94 -9.92
C HIS A 249 -14.27 2.44 -9.81
N PHE A 250 -15.16 3.06 -9.04
CA PHE A 250 -15.13 4.48 -8.74
C PHE A 250 -14.38 4.71 -7.44
N TYR A 251 -13.26 5.41 -7.53
CA TYR A 251 -12.42 5.74 -6.39
C TYR A 251 -12.87 7.08 -5.80
N PRO A 252 -13.16 7.14 -4.49
CA PRO A 252 -13.47 8.41 -3.85
C PRO A 252 -12.20 9.28 -3.81
N LYS A 253 -12.39 10.61 -3.77
CA LYS A 253 -11.29 11.59 -3.79
C LYS A 253 -10.23 11.34 -2.71
N GLN A 254 -10.65 10.86 -1.53
CA GLN A 254 -9.74 10.50 -0.45
C GLN A 254 -8.80 9.35 -0.85
N THR A 255 -9.33 8.29 -1.47
CA THR A 255 -8.54 7.13 -1.90
C THR A 255 -7.64 7.48 -3.09
N GLU A 256 -8.12 8.33 -4.01
CA GLU A 256 -7.31 8.87 -5.10
C GLU A 256 -6.09 9.64 -4.57
N GLN A 257 -6.28 10.54 -3.60
CA GLN A 257 -5.20 11.30 -2.96
C GLN A 257 -4.20 10.40 -2.23
N LEU A 258 -4.69 9.36 -1.54
CA LEU A 258 -3.84 8.36 -0.90
C LEU A 258 -2.94 7.65 -1.92
N LEU A 259 -3.49 7.21 -3.05
CA LEU A 259 -2.74 6.53 -4.10
C LEU A 259 -1.69 7.46 -4.75
N LEU A 260 -2.04 8.72 -4.99
CA LEU A 260 -1.11 9.76 -5.47
C LEU A 260 0.07 9.95 -4.51
N GLN A 261 -0.22 10.05 -3.22
CA GLN A 261 0.81 10.24 -2.19
C GLN A 261 1.74 9.02 -2.11
N LEU A 262 1.19 7.81 -2.19
CA LEU A 262 1.97 6.58 -2.18
C LEU A 262 2.84 6.44 -3.44
N GLU A 263 2.30 6.79 -4.62
CA GLU A 263 3.05 6.81 -5.87
C GLU A 263 4.24 7.77 -5.79
N TYR A 264 4.01 9.01 -5.36
CA TYR A 264 5.06 10.00 -5.21
C TYR A 264 6.09 9.58 -4.17
N ASN A 265 5.66 9.07 -3.01
CA ASN A 265 6.56 8.70 -1.93
C ASN A 265 7.47 7.50 -2.26
N TYR A 266 7.05 6.61 -3.17
CA TYR A 266 7.85 5.44 -3.54
C TYR A 266 9.15 5.81 -4.27
N ALA A 267 9.10 6.72 -5.26
CA ALA A 267 10.28 7.09 -6.07
C ALA A 267 10.66 8.57 -6.01
N LYS A 268 9.82 9.43 -5.40
CA LYS A 268 9.95 10.91 -5.38
C LYS A 268 10.13 11.51 -6.77
N ARG A 269 9.38 10.97 -7.75
CA ARG A 269 9.38 11.40 -9.14
C ARG A 269 8.07 12.07 -9.52
N SER A 270 8.12 12.91 -10.55
CA SER A 270 6.92 13.51 -11.13
C SER A 270 6.07 12.46 -11.83
N ALA A 271 4.74 12.63 -11.85
CA ALA A 271 3.82 11.71 -12.52
C ALA A 271 4.12 11.56 -14.02
N LYS A 272 4.68 12.62 -14.64
CA LYS A 272 5.06 12.66 -16.06
C LYS A 272 6.20 11.72 -16.42
N GLU A 273 7.03 11.31 -15.47
CA GLU A 273 8.13 10.37 -15.70
C GLU A 273 7.72 8.90 -15.48
N ILE A 274 6.54 8.68 -14.89
CA ILE A 274 6.09 7.35 -14.48
C ILE A 274 5.24 6.74 -15.59
N ARG A 275 5.64 5.54 -16.02
CA ARG A 275 4.90 4.75 -17.02
C ARG A 275 3.80 3.92 -16.39
N ARG A 276 4.11 3.20 -15.30
CA ARG A 276 3.14 2.38 -14.55
C ARG A 276 3.50 2.29 -13.07
N THR A 277 2.48 2.24 -12.22
CA THR A 277 2.59 2.03 -10.77
C THR A 277 1.73 0.85 -10.35
N TYR A 278 2.34 -0.13 -9.68
CA TYR A 278 1.68 -1.33 -9.19
C TYR A 278 1.41 -1.20 -7.69
N PHE A 279 0.14 -1.12 -7.33
CA PHE A 279 -0.34 -1.13 -5.95
C PHE A 279 -0.81 -2.52 -5.59
N VAL A 280 -0.48 -2.97 -4.39
CA VAL A 280 -1.03 -4.19 -3.79
C VAL A 280 -1.81 -3.81 -2.54
N VAL A 281 -2.98 -4.40 -2.38
CA VAL A 281 -3.75 -4.29 -1.13
C VAL A 281 -3.25 -5.32 -0.15
N VAL A 282 -2.75 -4.86 1.00
CA VAL A 282 -2.30 -5.69 2.11
C VAL A 282 -3.19 -5.49 3.33
N LYS A 283 -3.33 -6.53 4.15
CA LYS A 283 -4.00 -6.43 5.45
C LYS A 283 -3.04 -5.80 6.45
N GLN A 284 -3.49 -4.75 7.15
CA GLN A 284 -2.70 -4.05 8.16
C GLN A 284 -3.53 -3.92 9.44
N GLY A 285 -3.15 -4.68 10.47
CA GLY A 285 -3.92 -4.77 11.72
C GLY A 285 -5.37 -5.20 11.47
N ASN A 286 -6.31 -4.33 11.85
CA ASN A 286 -7.75 -4.53 11.67
C ASN A 286 -8.30 -3.96 10.34
N GLY A 287 -7.45 -3.37 9.48
CA GLY A 287 -7.86 -2.75 8.23
C GLY A 287 -7.03 -3.21 7.03
N TYR A 288 -7.05 -2.38 5.98
CA TYR A 288 -6.29 -2.60 4.76
C TYR A 288 -5.45 -1.37 4.41
N SER A 289 -4.39 -1.58 3.65
CA SER A 289 -3.54 -0.50 3.16
C SER A 289 -3.06 -0.79 1.75
N PHE A 290 -2.81 0.26 0.97
CA PHE A 290 -2.17 0.16 -0.33
C PHE A 290 -0.66 0.25 -0.16
N VAL A 291 0.06 -0.63 -0.84
CA VAL A 291 1.52 -0.62 -0.88
C VAL A 291 1.97 -0.62 -2.33
N VAL A 292 2.85 0.30 -2.69
CA VAL A 292 3.48 0.29 -4.02
C VAL A 292 4.55 -0.79 -4.03
N THR A 293 4.42 -1.76 -4.94
CA THR A 293 5.39 -2.86 -5.08
C THR A 293 6.38 -2.60 -6.20
N ARG A 294 5.94 -1.96 -7.28
CA ARG A 294 6.75 -1.72 -8.46
C ARG A 294 6.33 -0.42 -9.15
N GLN A 295 7.32 0.32 -9.64
CA GLN A 295 7.12 1.41 -10.58
C GLN A 295 7.98 1.20 -11.82
N THR A 296 7.46 1.59 -12.97
CA THR A 296 8.19 1.64 -14.25
C THR A 296 8.13 3.05 -14.78
N TYR A 297 9.16 3.45 -15.51
CA TYR A 297 9.37 4.84 -15.93
C TYR A 297 9.40 4.94 -17.45
N LEU A 298 9.07 6.12 -17.96
CA LEU A 298 9.33 6.49 -19.35
C LEU A 298 10.85 6.66 -19.50
N LYS A 299 11.41 6.13 -20.60
CA LYS A 299 12.83 6.27 -20.94
C LYS A 299 13.08 7.64 -21.56
#